data_AF-A0A1M6TJX8-F1
#
_entry.id   AF-A0A1M6TJX8-F1
#
_cell.length_a   1.000
_cell.length_b   1.000
_cell.length_c   1.000
_cell.angle_alpha   90.00
_cell.angle_beta   90.00
_cell.angle_gamma   90.00
#
_symmetry.space_group_name_H-M   'P 1'
#
loop_
_entity.id
_entity.type
_entity.pdbx_description
1 polymer ?
#
loop_
_entity_poly.entity_id
_entity_poly.type
_entity_poly.pdbx_seq_one_letter_code
_entity_poly.pdbx_strand_id
1 'polypeptide(L)'
;MKRDRHHRVAYRIGYLIVFLGAVYGVFSFVYFNAYLAVFPIVAGFLGLLSIGLLRRNFSTVPRAILSLIPLALNAGYHASLVAPSDPLIISLYISEFGMMLIPWVIFDYREKYTLWTCTGLGLLIILGQYKLGSLLPDRKDMGQVFVDSYLDYVTYGFGTLLLFLVMYAFLYELYLQAQREQRLMNKLKSYQRKIFNDNKTLYESQSKVTEINEYLTLEVRERAQRLEQQNKILAEQSFINSHLLRAPLCRVMALVNLLSSEEREPEKQEILKMIDDSLDEMNELTKRISSSLEQRGYFDQYETNFKHIEETLHETDVKLENLISDD
;
A
#
# COMPACT_ATOMS: atom_id res chain seq x y z
N MET A 1 16.56 -5.68 -0.33
CA MET A 1 16.19 -6.49 0.85
C MET A 1 16.19 -8.01 0.64
N LYS A 2 15.38 -8.61 -0.26
CA LYS A 2 15.36 -10.09 -0.42
C LYS A 2 16.59 -10.64 -1.17
N ARG A 3 17.09 -9.94 -2.19
CA ARG A 3 18.33 -10.28 -2.91
C ARG A 3 19.51 -10.38 -1.92
N ASP A 4 19.63 -9.42 -1.02
CA ASP A 4 20.71 -9.34 -0.01
C ASP A 4 20.81 -10.58 0.92
N ARG A 5 19.71 -11.33 1.12
CA ARG A 5 19.73 -12.52 1.99
C ARG A 5 20.57 -13.65 1.39
N HIS A 6 20.31 -14.02 0.14
CA HIS A 6 21.02 -15.13 -0.50
C HIS A 6 22.49 -14.80 -0.69
N HIS A 7 22.80 -13.52 -0.92
CA HIS A 7 24.18 -13.05 -0.90
C HIS A 7 24.83 -13.34 0.46
N ARG A 8 24.19 -13.00 1.60
CA ARG A 8 24.74 -13.29 2.93
C ARG A 8 24.96 -14.78 3.20
N VAL A 9 24.01 -15.64 2.81
CA VAL A 9 24.17 -17.11 2.97
C VAL A 9 25.32 -17.61 2.10
N ALA A 10 25.38 -17.19 0.84
CA ALA A 10 26.47 -17.54 -0.07
C ALA A 10 27.84 -17.05 0.42
N TYR A 11 27.92 -15.86 1.05
CA TYR A 11 29.16 -15.39 1.70
C TYR A 11 29.60 -16.32 2.82
N ARG A 12 28.69 -16.73 3.70
CA ARG A 12 29.01 -17.64 4.82
C ARG A 12 29.52 -18.99 4.32
N ILE A 13 28.86 -19.54 3.30
CA ILE A 13 29.30 -20.80 2.68
C ILE A 13 30.63 -20.63 1.96
N GLY A 14 30.84 -19.49 1.27
CA GLY A 14 32.13 -19.14 0.69
C GLY A 14 33.25 -19.14 1.72
N TYR A 15 33.07 -18.45 2.85
CA TYR A 15 34.08 -18.45 3.93
C TYR A 15 34.31 -19.84 4.52
N LEU A 16 33.25 -20.63 4.67
CA LEU A 16 33.36 -22.02 5.13
C LEU A 16 34.19 -22.86 4.16
N ILE A 17 33.96 -22.75 2.85
CA ILE A 17 34.73 -23.46 1.81
C ILE A 17 36.20 -23.03 1.82
N VAL A 18 36.48 -21.73 1.96
CA VAL A 18 37.86 -21.21 2.07
C VAL A 18 38.57 -21.80 3.29
N PHE A 19 37.89 -21.80 4.44
CA PHE A 19 38.43 -22.36 5.68
C PHE A 19 38.68 -23.87 5.57
N LEU A 20 37.69 -24.64 5.09
CA LEU A 20 37.82 -26.08 4.90
C LEU A 20 38.90 -26.43 3.88
N GLY A 21 38.98 -25.67 2.78
CA GLY A 21 40.02 -25.84 1.76
C GLY A 21 41.43 -25.62 2.31
N ALA A 22 41.61 -24.63 3.19
CA ALA A 22 42.90 -24.40 3.86
C ALA A 22 43.25 -25.53 4.83
N VAL A 23 42.32 -25.91 5.71
CA VAL A 23 42.54 -26.98 6.71
C VAL A 23 42.82 -28.32 6.02
N TYR A 24 41.98 -28.69 5.04
CA TYR A 24 42.11 -29.95 4.32
C TYR A 24 43.31 -29.96 3.37
N GLY A 25 43.71 -28.80 2.83
CA GLY A 25 44.94 -28.67 2.05
C GLY A 25 46.19 -28.94 2.88
N VAL A 26 46.27 -28.38 4.09
CA VAL A 26 47.39 -28.67 5.02
C VAL A 26 47.38 -30.14 5.43
N PHE A 27 46.22 -30.67 5.80
CA PHE A 27 46.08 -32.09 6.14
C PHE A 27 46.54 -33.00 4.98
N SER A 28 46.09 -32.70 3.76
CA SER A 28 46.43 -33.49 2.59
C SER A 28 47.91 -33.42 2.22
N PHE A 29 48.53 -32.26 2.41
CA PHE A 29 49.96 -32.07 2.20
C PHE A 29 50.81 -32.87 3.20
N VAL A 30 50.38 -32.97 4.45
CA VAL A 30 51.14 -33.64 5.53
C VAL A 30 50.98 -35.15 5.47
N TYR A 31 49.76 -35.65 5.26
CA TYR A 31 49.44 -37.07 5.39
C TYR A 31 49.37 -37.81 4.05
N PHE A 32 49.20 -37.09 2.95
CA PHE A 32 49.14 -37.66 1.60
C PHE A 32 50.20 -37.02 0.69
N ASN A 33 50.10 -37.27 -0.61
CA ASN A 33 50.99 -36.67 -1.59
C ASN A 33 50.70 -35.16 -1.74
N ALA A 34 51.75 -34.33 -1.83
CA ALA A 34 51.63 -32.89 -2.08
C ALA A 34 50.75 -32.54 -3.29
N TYR A 35 50.69 -33.42 -4.30
CA TYR A 35 49.78 -33.27 -5.44
C TYR A 35 48.29 -33.27 -5.05
N LEU A 36 47.89 -34.06 -4.07
CA LEU A 36 46.50 -34.17 -3.63
C LEU A 36 46.02 -32.92 -2.87
N ALA A 37 46.95 -32.19 -2.24
CA ALA A 37 46.67 -30.91 -1.61
C ALA A 37 46.19 -29.83 -2.59
N VAL A 38 46.43 -30.00 -3.90
CA VAL A 38 46.00 -29.04 -4.94
C VAL A 38 44.48 -28.90 -4.98
N PHE A 39 43.72 -29.99 -4.84
CA PHE A 39 42.25 -29.95 -4.91
C PHE A 39 41.61 -29.00 -3.88
N PRO A 40 41.85 -29.16 -2.56
CA PRO A 40 41.26 -28.27 -1.56
C PRO A 40 41.83 -26.84 -1.60
N ILE A 41 43.09 -26.64 -2.01
CA ILE A 41 43.67 -25.30 -2.21
C ILE A 41 42.96 -24.57 -3.35
N VAL A 42 42.74 -25.24 -4.48
CA VAL A 42 41.99 -24.69 -5.62
C VAL A 42 40.54 -24.41 -5.22
N ALA A 43 39.90 -25.28 -4.44
CA ALA A 43 38.56 -25.05 -3.91
C ALA A 43 38.51 -23.77 -3.06
N GLY A 44 39.48 -23.56 -2.17
CA GLY A 44 39.60 -22.36 -1.37
C GLY A 44 39.79 -21.09 -2.21
N PHE A 45 40.66 -21.13 -3.23
CA PHE A 45 40.87 -20.00 -4.12
C PHE A 45 39.60 -19.63 -4.91
N LEU A 46 38.88 -20.63 -5.43
CA LEU A 46 37.60 -20.41 -6.12
C LEU A 46 36.49 -19.93 -5.18
N GLY A 47 36.55 -20.32 -3.90
CA GLY A 47 35.73 -19.76 -2.84
C GLY A 47 35.97 -18.25 -2.65
N LEU A 48 37.24 -17.83 -2.57
CA LEU A 48 37.61 -16.41 -2.49
C LEU A 48 37.18 -15.62 -3.74
N LEU A 49 37.40 -16.20 -4.93
CA LEU A 49 36.94 -15.59 -6.19
C LEU A 49 35.43 -15.39 -6.19
N SER A 50 34.67 -16.40 -5.74
CA SER A 50 33.21 -16.32 -5.63
C SER A 50 32.74 -15.24 -4.66
N ILE A 51 33.42 -15.08 -3.52
CA ILE A 51 33.18 -13.98 -2.56
C ILE A 51 33.44 -12.62 -3.24
N GLY A 52 34.53 -12.49 -4.00
CA GLY A 52 34.83 -11.27 -4.76
C GLY A 52 33.76 -10.95 -5.81
N LEU A 53 33.26 -11.96 -6.52
CA LEU A 53 32.17 -11.81 -7.49
C LEU A 53 30.84 -11.43 -6.82
N LEU A 54 30.52 -12.03 -5.67
CA LEU A 54 29.33 -11.68 -4.87
C LEU A 54 29.38 -10.21 -4.44
N ARG A 55 30.58 -9.66 -4.17
CA ARG A 55 30.77 -8.25 -3.80
C ARG A 55 30.53 -7.29 -4.96
N ARG A 56 30.73 -7.75 -6.19
CA ARG A 56 30.42 -7.01 -7.43
C ARG A 56 28.96 -7.18 -7.90
N ASN A 57 28.05 -7.63 -7.02
CA ASN A 57 26.62 -7.84 -7.29
C ASN A 57 26.27 -8.94 -8.31
N PHE A 58 27.23 -9.78 -8.73
CA PHE A 58 26.90 -11.01 -9.46
C PHE A 58 26.20 -11.97 -8.51
N SER A 59 24.99 -12.41 -8.86
CA SER A 59 24.20 -13.28 -7.99
C SER A 59 24.30 -14.74 -8.42
N THR A 60 24.02 -15.09 -9.67
CA THR A 60 23.85 -16.49 -10.09
C THR A 60 25.16 -17.25 -10.23
N VAL A 61 26.13 -16.69 -10.95
CA VAL A 61 27.41 -17.35 -11.27
C VAL A 61 28.20 -17.76 -10.01
N PRO A 62 28.52 -16.87 -9.06
CA PRO A 62 29.29 -17.27 -7.88
C PRO A 62 28.56 -18.28 -7.00
N ARG A 63 27.22 -18.26 -6.97
CA ARG A 63 26.43 -19.26 -6.24
C ARG A 63 26.55 -20.65 -6.88
N ALA A 64 26.52 -20.73 -8.21
CA ALA A 64 26.72 -21.98 -8.94
C ALA A 64 28.14 -22.52 -8.77
N ILE A 65 29.13 -21.63 -8.76
CA ILE A 65 30.54 -21.96 -8.47
C ILE A 65 30.65 -22.56 -7.06
N LEU A 66 30.12 -21.86 -6.05
CA LEU A 66 30.14 -22.33 -4.65
C LEU A 66 29.38 -23.64 -4.43
N SER A 67 28.40 -23.98 -5.27
CA SER A 67 27.64 -25.21 -5.14
C SER A 67 28.26 -26.41 -5.86
N LEU A 68 28.87 -26.21 -7.03
CA LEU A 68 29.37 -27.32 -7.88
C LEU A 68 30.86 -27.59 -7.69
N ILE A 69 31.67 -26.56 -7.50
CA ILE A 69 33.13 -26.71 -7.48
C ILE A 69 33.63 -27.51 -6.28
N PRO A 70 33.16 -27.30 -5.04
CA PRO A 70 33.59 -28.13 -3.92
C PRO A 70 33.30 -29.61 -4.18
N LEU A 71 32.12 -29.93 -4.69
CA LEU A 71 31.72 -31.30 -5.03
C LEU A 71 32.59 -31.89 -6.15
N ALA A 72 32.81 -31.15 -7.24
CA ALA A 72 33.62 -31.60 -8.36
C ALA A 72 35.10 -31.83 -7.96
N LEU A 73 35.66 -30.94 -7.14
CA LEU A 73 37.03 -31.08 -6.64
C LEU A 73 37.17 -32.21 -5.62
N ASN A 74 36.15 -32.43 -4.78
CA ASN A 74 36.11 -33.56 -3.86
C ASN A 74 36.02 -34.89 -4.60
N ALA A 75 35.19 -34.97 -5.64
CA ALA A 75 35.10 -36.12 -6.54
C ALA A 75 36.43 -36.39 -7.26
N GLY A 76 37.09 -35.34 -7.77
CA GLY A 76 38.43 -35.45 -8.37
C GLY A 76 39.51 -35.89 -7.38
N TYR A 77 39.44 -35.40 -6.14
CA TYR A 77 40.31 -35.81 -5.04
C TYR A 77 40.13 -37.31 -4.73
N HIS A 78 38.88 -37.76 -4.62
CA HIS A 78 38.54 -39.15 -4.39
C HIS A 78 38.97 -40.06 -5.55
N ALA A 79 38.72 -39.65 -6.80
CA ALA A 79 39.14 -40.38 -7.99
C ALA A 79 40.68 -40.47 -8.11
N SER A 80 41.41 -39.52 -7.50
CA SER A 80 42.87 -39.54 -7.44
C SER A 80 43.43 -40.41 -6.31
N LEU A 81 42.60 -40.78 -5.34
CA LEU A 81 42.97 -41.61 -4.19
C LEU A 81 42.65 -43.10 -4.39
N VAL A 82 41.54 -43.41 -5.06
CA VAL A 82 40.96 -44.76 -5.13
C VAL A 82 40.97 -45.24 -6.57
N ALA A 83 41.64 -46.36 -6.84
CA ALA A 83 41.63 -46.96 -8.16
C ALA A 83 40.27 -47.61 -8.47
N PRO A 84 39.87 -47.77 -9.74
CA PRO A 84 38.59 -48.41 -10.10
C PRO A 84 38.44 -49.85 -9.59
N SER A 85 39.54 -50.52 -9.26
CA SER A 85 39.58 -51.88 -8.70
C SER A 85 39.49 -51.93 -7.17
N ASP A 86 39.67 -50.79 -6.50
CA ASP A 86 39.69 -50.72 -5.04
C ASP A 86 38.28 -50.77 -4.45
N PRO A 87 38.11 -51.26 -3.21
CA PRO A 87 36.82 -51.23 -2.53
C PRO A 87 36.33 -49.79 -2.34
N LEU A 88 35.01 -49.62 -2.35
CA LEU A 88 34.39 -48.31 -2.16
C LEU A 88 34.70 -47.75 -0.77
N ILE A 89 35.35 -46.59 -0.72
CA ILE A 89 35.61 -45.87 0.53
C ILE A 89 34.37 -45.03 0.89
N ILE A 90 33.50 -45.59 1.74
CA ILE A 90 32.21 -44.98 2.09
C ILE A 90 32.39 -43.59 2.74
N SER A 91 33.48 -43.37 3.50
CA SER A 91 33.76 -42.09 4.14
C SER A 91 33.86 -40.93 3.14
N LEU A 92 34.44 -41.17 1.96
CA LEU A 92 34.55 -40.16 0.89
C LEU A 92 33.19 -39.87 0.26
N TYR A 93 32.38 -40.89 -0.01
CA TYR A 93 31.01 -40.69 -0.51
C TYR A 93 30.12 -39.93 0.47
N ILE A 94 30.24 -40.16 1.79
CA ILE A 94 29.50 -39.39 2.80
C ILE A 94 29.80 -37.88 2.66
N SER A 95 31.07 -37.52 2.44
CA SER A 95 31.45 -36.13 2.22
C SER A 95 30.89 -35.54 0.92
N GLU A 96 30.84 -36.33 -0.17
CA GLU A 96 30.24 -35.92 -1.45
C GLU A 96 28.73 -35.68 -1.31
N PHE A 97 28.01 -36.57 -0.62
CA PHE A 97 26.58 -36.38 -0.33
C PHE A 97 26.35 -35.14 0.53
N GLY A 98 27.22 -34.85 1.50
CA GLY A 98 27.16 -33.62 2.28
C GLY A 98 27.30 -32.36 1.39
N MET A 99 28.23 -32.38 0.44
CA MET A 99 28.42 -31.27 -0.51
C MET A 99 27.25 -31.15 -1.51
N MET A 100 26.57 -32.25 -1.85
CA MET A 100 25.37 -32.24 -2.71
C MET A 100 24.19 -31.46 -2.08
N LEU A 101 24.18 -31.25 -0.76
CA LEU A 101 23.18 -30.42 -0.09
C LEU A 101 23.46 -28.92 -0.20
N ILE A 102 24.67 -28.50 -0.56
CA ILE A 102 25.05 -27.08 -0.68
C ILE A 102 24.14 -26.28 -1.64
N PRO A 103 23.81 -26.76 -2.86
CA PRO A 103 22.83 -26.09 -3.72
C PRO A 103 21.51 -25.76 -3.01
N TRP A 104 21.01 -26.66 -2.16
CA TRP A 104 19.74 -26.49 -1.44
C TRP A 104 19.81 -25.46 -0.31
N VAL A 105 21.01 -25.17 0.20
CA VAL A 105 21.22 -24.10 1.18
C VAL A 105 21.40 -22.74 0.49
N ILE A 106 22.07 -22.71 -0.67
CA ILE A 106 22.41 -21.47 -1.39
C ILE A 106 21.23 -20.94 -2.20
N PHE A 107 20.52 -21.81 -2.92
CA PHE A 107 19.48 -21.44 -3.86
C PHE A 107 18.09 -21.44 -3.21
N ASP A 108 17.24 -20.55 -3.69
CA ASP A 108 15.83 -20.51 -3.29
C ASP A 108 15.02 -21.44 -4.20
N TYR A 109 13.90 -21.98 -3.71
CA TYR A 109 12.95 -22.77 -4.51
C TYR A 109 12.41 -21.98 -5.73
N ARG A 110 12.47 -20.65 -5.68
CA ARG A 110 12.13 -19.74 -6.79
C ARG A 110 13.14 -19.79 -7.93
N GLU A 111 14.41 -20.04 -7.65
CA GLU A 111 15.48 -20.21 -8.64
C GLU A 111 15.54 -21.67 -9.12
N LYS A 112 14.36 -22.27 -9.37
CA LYS A 112 14.17 -23.71 -9.63
C LYS A 112 15.12 -24.25 -10.70
N TYR A 113 15.33 -23.51 -11.79
CA TYR A 113 16.19 -23.95 -12.87
C TYR A 113 17.65 -24.09 -12.43
N THR A 114 18.20 -23.09 -11.74
CA THR A 114 19.60 -23.14 -11.26
C THR A 114 19.77 -24.18 -10.15
N LEU A 115 18.80 -24.30 -9.24
CA LEU A 115 18.81 -25.33 -8.21
C LEU A 115 18.81 -26.74 -8.82
N TRP A 116 17.84 -27.06 -9.68
CA TRP A 116 17.72 -28.39 -10.28
C TRP A 116 18.88 -28.72 -11.21
N THR A 117 19.42 -27.74 -11.94
CA THR A 117 20.61 -27.95 -12.78
C THR A 117 21.86 -28.22 -11.93
N CYS A 118 22.10 -27.47 -10.86
CA CYS A 118 23.25 -27.72 -9.97
C CYS A 118 23.11 -29.06 -9.24
N THR A 119 21.91 -29.40 -8.75
CA THR A 119 21.66 -30.70 -8.10
C THR A 119 21.81 -31.85 -9.10
N GLY A 120 21.28 -31.71 -10.32
CA GLY A 120 21.42 -32.71 -11.37
C GLY A 120 22.87 -32.91 -11.80
N LEU A 121 23.63 -31.82 -11.99
CA LEU A 121 25.06 -31.89 -12.27
C LEU A 121 25.84 -32.53 -11.10
N GLY A 122 25.49 -32.22 -9.85
CA GLY A 122 26.08 -32.86 -8.69
C GLY A 122 25.83 -34.36 -8.64
N LEU A 123 24.61 -34.79 -8.95
CA LEU A 123 24.28 -36.21 -9.06
C LEU A 123 25.07 -36.90 -10.18
N LEU A 124 25.21 -36.23 -11.34
CA LEU A 124 26.02 -36.75 -12.45
C LEU A 124 27.51 -36.89 -12.08
N ILE A 125 28.06 -35.98 -11.27
CA ILE A 125 29.43 -36.09 -10.75
C ILE A 125 29.58 -37.35 -9.88
N ILE A 126 28.66 -37.58 -8.94
CA ILE A 126 28.70 -38.75 -8.05
C ILE A 126 28.55 -40.05 -8.84
N LEU A 127 27.60 -40.11 -9.78
CA LEU A 127 27.39 -41.29 -10.63
C LEU A 127 28.56 -41.52 -11.61
N GLY A 128 29.21 -40.44 -12.05
CA GLY A 128 30.36 -40.48 -12.95
C GLY A 128 31.68 -40.85 -12.27
N GLN A 129 31.69 -41.01 -10.94
CA GLN A 129 32.90 -41.19 -10.14
C GLN A 129 33.76 -42.38 -10.59
N TYR A 130 33.12 -43.53 -10.88
CA TYR A 130 33.83 -44.72 -11.37
C TYR A 130 34.58 -44.45 -12.68
N LYS A 131 33.92 -43.77 -13.62
CA LYS A 131 34.52 -43.41 -14.91
C LYS A 131 35.62 -42.36 -14.74
N LEU A 132 35.43 -41.41 -13.82
CA LEU A 132 36.44 -40.39 -13.50
C LEU A 132 37.73 -41.03 -12.98
N GLY A 133 37.62 -42.04 -12.09
CA GLY A 133 38.77 -42.82 -11.61
C GLY A 133 39.50 -43.55 -12.74
N SER A 134 38.76 -44.15 -13.68
CA SER A 134 39.37 -44.88 -14.81
C SER A 134 40.14 -44.01 -15.81
N LEU A 135 39.90 -42.70 -15.82
CA LEU A 135 40.59 -41.75 -16.70
C LEU A 135 41.93 -41.28 -16.12
N LEU A 136 42.14 -41.44 -14.82
CA LEU A 136 43.38 -41.04 -14.16
C LEU A 136 44.42 -42.16 -14.29
N PRO A 137 45.72 -41.82 -14.44
CA PRO A 137 46.78 -42.83 -14.55
C PRO A 137 46.77 -43.78 -13.35
N ASP A 138 46.96 -45.07 -13.61
CA ASP A 138 46.91 -46.14 -12.61
C ASP A 138 47.91 -45.86 -11.47
N ARG A 139 47.42 -45.53 -10.27
CA ARG A 139 48.24 -45.28 -9.07
C ARG A 139 48.02 -46.40 -8.08
N LYS A 140 48.91 -47.40 -8.13
CA LYS A 140 48.67 -48.72 -7.51
C LYS A 140 48.78 -48.82 -5.98
N ASP A 141 49.16 -47.76 -5.27
CA ASP A 141 49.58 -47.94 -3.86
C ASP A 141 48.81 -47.11 -2.83
N MET A 142 47.87 -46.24 -3.24
CA MET A 142 47.20 -45.31 -2.30
C MET A 142 45.95 -45.92 -1.63
N GLY A 143 45.22 -46.82 -2.30
CA GLY A 143 44.01 -47.43 -1.74
C GLY A 143 44.28 -48.26 -0.48
N GLN A 144 45.43 -48.93 -0.41
CA GLN A 144 45.84 -49.74 0.76
C GLN A 144 46.04 -48.89 2.03
N VAL A 145 46.32 -47.59 1.89
CA VAL A 145 46.45 -46.68 3.04
C VAL A 145 45.13 -46.58 3.82
N PHE A 146 43.97 -46.83 3.19
CA PHE A 146 42.67 -46.69 3.87
C PHE A 146 42.09 -48.00 4.39
N VAL A 147 42.54 -49.17 3.91
CA VAL A 147 41.87 -50.44 4.22
C VAL A 147 42.06 -50.85 5.69
N ASP A 148 43.16 -50.46 6.36
CA ASP A 148 43.46 -50.86 7.74
C ASP A 148 44.05 -49.73 8.63
N SER A 149 43.97 -48.47 8.20
CA SER A 149 44.66 -47.36 8.90
C SER A 149 43.75 -46.48 9.74
N TYR A 150 44.32 -45.92 10.80
CA TYR A 150 43.77 -44.81 11.60
C TYR A 150 43.19 -43.65 10.74
N LEU A 151 43.73 -43.44 9.55
CA LEU A 151 43.29 -42.41 8.61
C LEU A 151 41.83 -42.58 8.14
N ASP A 152 41.34 -43.81 7.98
CA ASP A 152 39.95 -44.03 7.53
C ASP A 152 38.94 -43.60 8.61
N TYR A 153 39.22 -43.89 9.89
CA TYR A 153 38.41 -43.38 10.99
C TYR A 153 38.41 -41.85 11.08
N VAL A 154 39.55 -41.21 10.81
CA VAL A 154 39.65 -39.74 10.77
C VAL A 154 38.82 -39.17 9.61
N THR A 155 38.87 -39.78 8.42
CA THR A 155 38.05 -39.32 7.28
C THR A 155 36.57 -39.57 7.49
N TYR A 156 36.16 -40.68 8.12
CA TYR A 156 34.77 -40.88 8.55
C TYR A 156 34.32 -39.78 9.51
N GLY A 157 35.09 -39.52 10.58
CA GLY A 157 34.77 -38.49 11.55
C GLY A 157 34.60 -37.11 10.90
N PHE A 158 35.49 -36.77 9.95
CA PHE A 158 35.43 -35.52 9.20
C PHE A 158 34.19 -35.46 8.29
N GLY A 159 33.94 -36.50 7.48
CA GLY A 159 32.80 -36.55 6.57
C GLY A 159 31.46 -36.47 7.30
N THR A 160 31.33 -37.19 8.42
CA THR A 160 30.15 -37.13 9.28
C THR A 160 29.98 -35.76 9.92
N LEU A 161 31.04 -35.15 10.45
CA LEU A 161 30.99 -33.79 11.01
C LEU A 161 30.56 -32.76 9.95
N LEU A 162 31.12 -32.85 8.74
CA LEU A 162 30.74 -32.00 7.61
C LEU A 162 29.26 -32.13 7.29
N LEU A 163 28.75 -33.37 7.20
CA LEU A 163 27.33 -33.64 6.94
C LEU A 163 26.45 -33.01 8.03
N PHE A 164 26.80 -33.18 9.31
CA PHE A 164 26.06 -32.57 10.42
C PHE A 164 26.07 -31.04 10.37
N LEU A 165 27.20 -30.41 10.04
CA LEU A 165 27.31 -28.95 9.92
C LEU A 165 26.45 -28.41 8.78
N VAL A 166 26.47 -29.06 7.61
CA VAL A 166 25.65 -28.65 6.47
C VAL A 166 24.17 -28.88 6.77
N MET A 167 23.81 -30.01 7.38
CA MET A 167 22.44 -30.29 7.79
C MET A 167 21.94 -29.30 8.84
N TYR A 168 22.76 -28.96 9.85
CA TYR A 168 22.42 -27.96 10.86
C TYR A 168 22.20 -26.58 10.21
N ALA A 169 23.09 -26.17 9.30
CA ALA A 169 22.94 -24.90 8.57
C ALA A 169 21.63 -24.87 7.74
N PHE A 170 21.31 -25.99 7.09
CA PHE A 170 20.05 -26.15 6.36
C PHE A 170 18.82 -26.02 7.27
N LEU A 171 18.78 -26.78 8.37
CA LEU A 171 17.67 -26.74 9.34
C LEU A 171 17.51 -25.35 9.98
N TYR A 172 18.61 -24.67 10.28
CA TYR A 172 18.59 -23.32 10.83
C TYR A 172 17.99 -22.30 9.85
N GLU A 173 18.33 -22.39 8.55
CA GLU A 173 17.70 -21.51 7.55
C GLU A 173 16.21 -21.84 7.34
N LEU A 174 15.82 -23.12 7.39
CA LEU A 174 14.40 -23.51 7.37
C LEU A 174 13.64 -22.90 8.56
N TYR A 175 14.19 -22.97 9.77
CA TYR A 175 13.62 -22.36 10.97
C TYR A 175 13.46 -20.84 10.83
N LEU A 176 14.51 -20.16 10.36
CA LEU A 176 14.48 -18.72 10.11
C LEU A 176 13.46 -18.34 9.03
N GLN A 177 13.28 -19.17 8.01
CA GLN A 177 12.27 -18.96 6.97
C GLN A 177 10.85 -19.01 7.57
N ALA A 178 10.56 -20.02 8.39
CA ALA A 178 9.26 -20.16 9.05
C ALA A 178 8.92 -18.95 9.93
N GLN A 179 9.87 -18.46 10.75
CA GLN A 179 9.63 -17.26 11.58
C GLN A 179 9.32 -16.02 10.75
N ARG A 180 10.02 -15.84 9.61
CA ARG A 180 9.82 -14.67 8.74
C ARG A 180 8.46 -14.72 8.07
N GLU A 181 8.02 -15.90 7.64
CA GLU A 181 6.69 -16.10 7.08
C GLU A 181 5.60 -15.73 8.10
N GLN A 182 5.76 -16.13 9.36
CA GLN A 182 4.84 -15.75 10.43
C GLN A 182 4.81 -14.24 10.66
N ARG A 183 5.96 -13.56 10.65
CA ARG A 183 6.01 -12.08 10.76
C ARG A 183 5.30 -11.40 9.59
N LEU A 184 5.48 -11.92 8.38
CA LEU A 184 4.82 -11.39 7.19
C LEU A 184 3.30 -11.61 7.27
N MET A 185 2.88 -12.79 7.72
CA MET A 185 1.48 -13.13 7.94
C MET A 185 0.83 -12.21 8.99
N ASN A 186 1.51 -11.94 10.10
CA ASN A 186 1.03 -11.02 11.12
C ASN A 186 0.88 -9.59 10.58
N LYS A 187 1.84 -9.13 9.77
CA LYS A 187 1.73 -7.83 9.07
C LYS A 187 0.54 -7.81 8.12
N LEU A 188 0.35 -8.86 7.33
CA LEU A 188 -0.77 -8.98 6.41
C LEU A 188 -2.12 -8.93 7.15
N LYS A 189 -2.25 -9.66 8.26
CA LYS A 189 -3.43 -9.60 9.14
C LYS A 189 -3.66 -8.19 9.70
N SER A 190 -2.60 -7.48 10.09
CA SER A 190 -2.73 -6.10 10.59
C SER A 190 -3.22 -5.13 9.50
N TYR A 191 -2.73 -5.27 8.26
CA TYR A 191 -3.21 -4.47 7.13
C TYR A 191 -4.66 -4.79 6.77
N GLN A 192 -5.05 -6.06 6.81
CA GLN A 192 -6.43 -6.46 6.58
C GLN A 192 -7.38 -5.87 7.63
N ARG A 193 -7.00 -5.87 8.91
CA ARG A 193 -7.78 -5.22 9.98
C ARG A 193 -7.87 -3.70 9.76
N LYS A 194 -6.78 -3.06 9.34
CA LYS A 194 -6.78 -1.62 9.05
C LYS A 194 -7.74 -1.29 7.91
N ILE A 195 -7.64 -1.99 6.77
CA ILE A 195 -8.55 -1.81 5.63
C ILE A 195 -10.00 -2.03 6.03
N PHE A 196 -10.27 -3.05 6.85
CA PHE A 196 -11.62 -3.31 7.34
C PHE A 196 -12.16 -2.15 8.19
N ASN A 197 -11.36 -1.61 9.12
CA ASN A 197 -11.75 -0.47 9.93
C ASN A 197 -11.92 0.80 9.09
N ASP A 198 -11.00 1.07 8.17
CA ASP A 198 -11.07 2.22 7.27
C ASP A 198 -12.35 2.16 6.42
N ASN A 199 -12.68 0.99 5.87
CA ASN A 199 -13.94 0.78 5.14
C ASN A 199 -15.18 1.03 6.03
N LYS A 200 -15.17 0.56 7.27
CA LYS A 200 -16.26 0.82 8.21
C LYS A 200 -16.45 2.33 8.44
N THR A 201 -15.38 3.07 8.70
CA THR A 201 -15.44 4.53 8.89
C THR A 201 -15.89 5.27 7.63
N LEU A 202 -15.53 4.75 6.45
CA LEU A 202 -15.97 5.30 5.18
C LEU A 202 -17.48 5.14 5.00
N TYR A 203 -18.04 3.96 5.32
CA TYR A 203 -19.48 3.74 5.28
C TYR A 203 -20.24 4.64 6.27
N GLU A 204 -19.73 4.78 7.49
CA GLU A 204 -20.32 5.69 8.49
C GLU A 204 -20.29 7.16 8.00
N SER A 205 -19.18 7.59 7.42
CA SER A 205 -19.05 8.95 6.86
C SER A 205 -19.97 9.16 5.65
N GLN A 206 -20.09 8.16 4.78
CA GLN A 206 -21.00 8.20 3.63
C GLN A 206 -22.46 8.31 4.08
N SER A 207 -22.85 7.55 5.11
CA SER A 207 -24.20 7.63 5.69
C SER A 207 -24.51 9.04 6.20
N LYS A 208 -23.58 9.67 6.94
CA LYS A 208 -23.74 11.05 7.44
C LYS A 208 -23.84 12.08 6.31
N VAL A 209 -23.03 11.94 5.26
CA VAL A 209 -23.10 12.84 4.09
C VAL A 209 -24.46 12.73 3.42
N THR A 210 -24.99 11.53 3.27
CA THR A 210 -26.34 11.32 2.71
C THR A 210 -27.41 11.98 3.58
N GLU A 211 -27.36 11.76 4.90
CA GLU A 211 -28.30 12.36 5.86
C GLU A 211 -28.27 13.90 5.81
N ILE A 212 -27.08 14.50 5.81
CA ILE A 212 -26.90 15.95 5.69
C ILE A 212 -27.43 16.46 4.34
N ASN A 213 -27.19 15.74 3.25
CA ASN A 213 -27.64 16.14 1.93
C ASN A 213 -29.18 16.09 1.81
N GLU A 214 -29.81 15.08 2.39
CA GLU A 214 -31.27 14.99 2.48
C GLU A 214 -31.85 16.15 3.29
N TYR A 215 -31.26 16.45 4.45
CA TYR A 215 -31.65 17.59 5.27
C TYR A 215 -31.50 18.93 4.54
N LEU A 216 -30.35 19.19 3.92
CA LEU A 216 -30.10 20.42 3.16
C LEU A 216 -31.06 20.56 1.98
N THR A 217 -31.36 19.46 1.29
CA THR A 217 -32.32 19.46 0.18
C THR A 217 -33.71 19.87 0.66
N LEU A 218 -34.13 19.38 1.83
CA LEU A 218 -35.40 19.78 2.45
C LEU A 218 -35.39 21.27 2.81
N GLU A 219 -34.35 21.73 3.50
CA GLU A 219 -34.24 23.14 3.94
C GLU A 219 -34.22 24.11 2.73
N VAL A 220 -33.46 23.78 1.69
CA VAL A 220 -33.42 24.57 0.45
C VAL A 220 -34.80 24.62 -0.20
N ARG A 221 -35.53 23.49 -0.22
CA ARG A 221 -36.88 23.43 -0.77
C ARG A 221 -37.86 24.31 0.03
N GLU A 222 -37.80 24.26 1.35
CA GLU A 222 -38.64 25.11 2.21
C GLU A 222 -38.35 26.59 2.00
N ARG A 223 -37.07 26.97 1.94
CA ARG A 223 -36.66 28.36 1.65
C ARG A 223 -37.12 28.82 0.27
N ALA A 224 -36.97 27.97 -0.74
CA ALA A 224 -37.44 28.26 -2.10
C ALA A 224 -38.95 28.50 -2.13
N GLN A 225 -39.74 27.70 -1.41
CA GLN A 225 -41.19 27.88 -1.29
C GLN A 225 -41.55 29.19 -0.59
N ARG A 226 -40.86 29.56 0.49
CA ARG A 226 -41.07 30.85 1.18
C ARG A 226 -40.74 32.03 0.27
N LEU A 227 -39.62 31.97 -0.46
CA LEU A 227 -39.22 33.02 -1.41
C LEU A 227 -40.21 33.15 -2.56
N GLU A 228 -40.74 32.04 -3.07
CA GLU A 228 -41.77 32.04 -4.11
C GLU A 228 -43.05 32.73 -3.62
N GLN A 229 -43.49 32.42 -2.39
CA GLN A 229 -44.62 33.09 -1.75
C GLN A 229 -44.38 34.59 -1.58
N GLN A 230 -43.20 35.00 -1.08
CA GLN A 230 -42.84 36.40 -0.92
C GLN A 230 -42.78 37.14 -2.26
N ASN A 231 -42.22 36.53 -3.30
CA ASN A 231 -42.18 37.11 -4.64
C ASN A 231 -43.60 37.33 -5.20
N LYS A 232 -44.52 36.40 -4.96
CA LYS A 232 -45.93 36.56 -5.35
C LYS A 232 -46.56 37.76 -4.65
N ILE A 233 -46.33 37.91 -3.34
CA ILE A 233 -46.81 39.04 -2.53
C ILE A 233 -46.28 40.37 -3.08
N LEU A 234 -44.96 40.45 -3.33
CA LEU A 234 -44.31 41.66 -3.84
C LEU A 234 -44.78 42.04 -5.25
N ALA A 235 -45.01 41.05 -6.11
CA ALA A 235 -45.56 41.26 -7.45
C ALA A 235 -46.98 41.84 -7.37
N GLU A 236 -47.83 41.31 -6.49
CA GLU A 236 -49.18 41.83 -6.24
C GLU A 236 -49.15 43.28 -5.71
N GLN A 237 -48.29 43.58 -4.73
CA GLN A 237 -48.11 44.95 -4.22
C GLN A 237 -47.62 45.92 -5.29
N SER A 238 -46.66 45.49 -6.13
CA SER A 238 -46.13 46.31 -7.23
C SER A 238 -47.20 46.62 -8.27
N PHE A 239 -48.08 45.66 -8.56
CA PHE A 239 -49.24 45.86 -9.43
C PHE A 239 -50.21 46.89 -8.85
N ILE A 240 -50.59 46.75 -7.58
CA ILE A 240 -51.46 47.68 -6.87
C ILE A 240 -50.88 49.11 -6.89
N ASN A 241 -49.61 49.26 -6.51
CA ASN A 241 -48.96 50.57 -6.43
C ASN A 241 -48.80 51.23 -7.82
N SER A 242 -48.32 50.48 -8.81
CA SER A 242 -47.96 51.04 -10.11
C SER A 242 -49.15 51.27 -11.04
N HIS A 243 -50.19 50.44 -10.97
CA HIS A 243 -51.34 50.52 -11.88
C HIS A 243 -52.58 51.06 -11.21
N LEU A 244 -52.91 50.60 -10.00
CA LEU A 244 -54.18 50.95 -9.37
C LEU A 244 -54.10 52.31 -8.65
N LEU A 245 -53.04 52.59 -7.91
CA LEU A 245 -52.90 53.86 -7.16
C LEU A 245 -52.32 54.99 -8.01
N ARG A 246 -51.34 54.69 -8.85
CA ARG A 246 -50.65 55.73 -9.66
C ARG A 246 -51.57 56.37 -10.71
N ALA A 247 -52.49 55.61 -11.31
CA ALA A 247 -53.39 56.10 -12.34
C ALA A 247 -54.32 57.23 -11.85
N PRO A 248 -55.12 57.05 -10.77
CA PRO A 248 -55.96 58.13 -10.23
C PRO A 248 -55.12 59.27 -9.67
N LEU A 249 -53.98 59.00 -9.03
CA LEU A 249 -53.09 60.05 -8.53
C LEU A 249 -52.58 60.95 -9.67
N CYS A 250 -52.09 60.37 -10.77
CA CYS A 250 -51.67 61.14 -11.94
C CYS A 250 -52.84 61.91 -12.56
N ARG A 251 -54.06 61.34 -12.60
CA ARG A 251 -55.27 62.05 -13.05
C ARG A 251 -55.54 63.28 -12.18
N VAL A 252 -55.53 63.12 -10.86
CA VAL A 252 -55.72 64.23 -9.90
C VAL A 252 -54.65 65.30 -10.11
N MET A 253 -53.37 64.93 -10.19
CA MET A 253 -52.29 65.90 -10.40
C MET A 253 -52.44 66.65 -11.73
N ALA A 254 -52.83 65.96 -12.81
CA ALA A 254 -53.05 66.57 -14.11
C ALA A 254 -54.25 67.54 -14.09
N LEU A 255 -55.36 67.14 -13.46
CA LEU A 255 -56.55 67.98 -13.32
C LEU A 255 -56.31 69.20 -12.43
N VAL A 256 -55.54 69.06 -11.34
CA VAL A 256 -55.12 70.19 -10.49
C VAL A 256 -54.27 71.19 -11.27
N ASN A 257 -53.36 70.70 -12.11
CA ASN A 257 -52.56 71.55 -12.99
C ASN A 257 -53.45 72.28 -14.02
N LEU A 258 -54.41 71.59 -14.64
CA LEU A 258 -55.37 72.19 -15.58
C LEU A 258 -56.24 73.25 -14.90
N LEU A 259 -56.76 72.96 -13.70
CA LEU A 259 -57.56 73.88 -12.89
C LEU A 259 -56.79 75.19 -12.62
N SER A 260 -55.47 75.10 -12.41
CA SER A 260 -54.60 76.24 -12.14
C SER A 260 -54.39 77.14 -13.35
N SER A 261 -54.60 76.63 -14.57
CA SER A 261 -54.44 77.37 -15.84
C SER A 261 -55.75 77.81 -16.48
N GLU A 262 -56.90 77.36 -15.97
CA GLU A 262 -58.21 77.65 -16.56
C GLU A 262 -58.80 78.95 -16.01
N GLU A 263 -59.28 79.82 -16.89
CA GLU A 263 -59.81 81.14 -16.52
C GLU A 263 -61.35 81.17 -16.49
N ARG A 264 -62.01 80.22 -17.16
CA ARG A 264 -63.48 80.19 -17.23
C ARG A 264 -64.10 79.38 -16.10
N GLU A 265 -64.99 80.02 -15.34
CA GLU A 265 -65.71 79.38 -14.23
C GLU A 265 -66.50 78.11 -14.57
N PRO A 266 -67.23 77.98 -15.71
CA PRO A 266 -67.93 76.73 -16.01
C PRO A 266 -66.95 75.55 -16.23
N GLU A 267 -65.80 75.80 -16.86
CA GLU A 267 -64.78 74.78 -17.11
C GLU A 267 -64.06 74.38 -15.81
N LYS A 268 -63.82 75.33 -14.89
CA LYS A 268 -63.31 75.03 -13.54
C LYS A 268 -64.24 74.13 -12.73
N GLN A 269 -65.55 74.36 -12.77
CA GLN A 269 -66.50 73.52 -12.04
C GLN A 269 -66.52 72.07 -12.58
N GLU A 270 -66.38 71.90 -13.90
CA GLU A 270 -66.25 70.58 -14.51
C GLU A 270 -64.95 69.89 -14.09
N ILE A 271 -63.81 70.60 -14.09
CA ILE A 271 -62.51 70.07 -13.63
C ILE A 271 -62.57 69.69 -12.15
N LEU A 272 -63.16 70.53 -11.29
CA LEU A 272 -63.34 70.24 -9.87
C LEU A 272 -64.16 68.96 -9.64
N LYS A 273 -65.23 68.76 -10.42
CA LYS A 273 -66.02 67.54 -10.36
C LYS A 273 -65.20 66.32 -10.76
N MET A 274 -64.38 66.41 -11.82
CA MET A 274 -63.50 65.30 -12.24
C MET A 274 -62.39 64.98 -11.21
N ILE A 275 -61.93 65.99 -10.47
CA ILE A 275 -61.01 65.80 -9.33
C ILE A 275 -61.71 65.03 -8.22
N ASP A 276 -62.91 65.44 -7.85
CA ASP A 276 -63.71 64.79 -6.80
C ASP A 276 -63.99 63.33 -7.16
N ASP A 277 -64.43 63.06 -8.40
CA ASP A 277 -64.65 61.70 -8.91
C ASP A 277 -63.37 60.85 -8.86
N SER A 278 -62.20 61.43 -9.17
CA SER A 278 -60.91 60.74 -9.13
C SER A 278 -60.41 60.49 -7.69
N LEU A 279 -60.71 61.41 -6.76
CA LEU A 279 -60.40 61.26 -5.34
C LEU A 279 -61.29 60.18 -4.69
N ASP A 280 -62.57 60.13 -5.05
CA ASP A 280 -63.49 59.08 -4.62
C ASP A 280 -63.08 57.71 -5.14
N GLU A 281 -62.68 57.60 -6.41
CA GLU A 281 -62.13 56.36 -6.97
C GLU A 281 -60.86 55.92 -6.22
N MET A 282 -59.97 56.86 -5.89
CA MET A 282 -58.76 56.59 -5.11
C MET A 282 -59.07 56.14 -3.68
N ASN A 283 -60.07 56.76 -3.04
CA ASN A 283 -60.52 56.39 -1.71
C ASN A 283 -61.13 54.98 -1.69
N GLU A 284 -61.97 54.65 -2.66
CA GLU A 284 -62.54 53.31 -2.83
C GLU A 284 -61.46 52.25 -3.13
N LEU A 285 -60.48 52.58 -3.96
CA LEU A 285 -59.30 51.73 -4.19
C LEU A 285 -58.52 51.49 -2.90
N THR A 286 -58.29 52.54 -2.10
CA THR A 286 -57.56 52.44 -0.83
C THR A 286 -58.30 51.56 0.17
N LYS A 287 -59.62 51.71 0.30
CA LYS A 287 -60.46 50.83 1.12
C LYS A 287 -60.39 49.38 0.67
N ARG A 288 -60.50 49.12 -0.65
CA ARG A 288 -60.40 47.77 -1.21
C ARG A 288 -59.03 47.14 -0.95
N ILE A 289 -57.95 47.90 -1.06
CA ILE A 289 -56.60 47.45 -0.74
C ILE A 289 -56.50 47.10 0.74
N SER A 290 -56.97 48.00 1.63
CA SER A 290 -56.97 47.77 3.08
C SER A 290 -57.77 46.51 3.46
N SER A 291 -58.99 46.36 2.95
CA SER A 291 -59.82 45.17 3.19
C SER A 291 -59.20 43.90 2.60
N SER A 292 -58.57 43.97 1.42
CA SER A 292 -57.87 42.81 0.85
C SER A 292 -56.61 42.43 1.63
N LEU A 293 -55.96 43.40 2.30
CA LEU A 293 -54.80 43.15 3.15
C LEU A 293 -55.23 42.49 4.47
N GLU A 294 -56.31 42.98 5.08
CA GLU A 294 -56.92 42.39 6.29
C GLU A 294 -57.45 40.98 6.04
N GLN A 295 -58.22 40.77 4.97
CA GLN A 295 -58.85 39.48 4.68
C GLN A 295 -57.83 38.36 4.41
N ARG A 296 -56.63 38.72 3.93
CA ARG A 296 -55.53 37.78 3.70
C ARG A 296 -54.64 37.59 4.93
N GLY A 297 -54.97 38.22 6.06
CA GLY A 297 -54.22 38.12 7.31
C GLY A 297 -52.81 38.70 7.21
N TYR A 298 -52.55 39.64 6.28
CA TYR A 298 -51.20 40.20 6.13
C TYR A 298 -50.71 40.89 7.40
N PHE A 299 -51.60 41.52 8.17
CA PHE A 299 -51.26 42.14 9.45
C PHE A 299 -50.87 41.09 10.49
N ASP A 300 -51.66 40.01 10.61
CA ASP A 300 -51.34 38.89 11.50
C ASP A 300 -50.01 38.23 11.10
N GLN A 301 -49.76 38.10 9.81
CA GLN A 301 -48.53 37.53 9.26
C GLN A 301 -47.32 38.44 9.51
N TYR A 302 -47.48 39.75 9.43
CA TYR A 302 -46.44 40.73 9.76
C TYR A 302 -46.07 40.68 11.24
N GLU A 303 -47.08 40.64 12.12
CA GLU A 303 -46.89 40.55 13.57
C GLU A 303 -46.23 39.22 13.98
N THR A 304 -46.62 38.12 13.32
CA THR A 304 -46.01 36.80 13.52
C THR A 304 -44.55 36.77 13.05
N ASN A 305 -44.26 37.31 11.87
CA ASN A 305 -42.89 37.40 11.35
C ASN A 305 -42.01 38.31 12.23
N PHE A 306 -42.57 39.41 12.74
CA PHE A 306 -41.85 40.32 13.62
C PHE A 306 -41.46 39.66 14.94
N LYS A 307 -42.40 38.95 15.60
CA LYS A 307 -42.10 38.14 16.80
C LYS A 307 -41.04 37.08 16.53
N HIS A 308 -41.11 36.40 15.39
CA HIS A 308 -40.11 35.38 15.05
C HIS A 308 -38.71 35.98 14.86
N ILE A 309 -38.59 37.16 14.24
CA ILE A 309 -37.32 37.88 14.12
C ILE A 309 -36.79 38.29 15.50
N GLU A 310 -37.67 38.78 16.38
CA GLU A 310 -37.33 39.16 17.76
C GLU A 310 -36.79 37.96 18.55
N GLU A 311 -37.45 36.80 18.46
CA GLU A 311 -37.00 35.53 19.07
C GLU A 311 -35.64 35.08 18.49
N THR A 312 -35.47 35.16 17.17
CA THR A 312 -34.21 34.73 16.51
C THR A 312 -33.04 35.61 16.92
N LEU A 313 -33.25 36.93 17.02
CA LEU A 313 -32.23 37.87 17.50
C LEU A 313 -31.86 37.57 18.96
N HIS A 314 -32.86 37.31 19.81
CA HIS A 314 -32.61 36.98 21.21
C HIS A 314 -31.84 35.66 21.38
N GLU A 315 -32.18 34.61 20.62
CA GLU A 315 -31.41 33.36 20.62
C GLU A 315 -29.96 33.55 20.14
N THR A 316 -29.75 34.43 19.17
CA THR A 316 -28.43 34.71 18.61
C THR A 316 -27.56 35.47 19.61
N ASP A 317 -28.12 36.45 20.31
CA ASP A 317 -27.45 37.19 21.39
C ASP A 317 -27.09 36.26 22.56
N VAL A 318 -28.00 35.38 22.98
CA VAL A 318 -27.72 34.39 24.04
C VAL A 318 -26.60 33.42 23.62
N LYS A 319 -26.57 32.98 22.36
CA LYS A 319 -25.45 32.16 21.84
C LYS A 319 -24.13 32.92 21.83
N LEU A 320 -24.14 34.21 21.48
CA LEU A 320 -22.96 35.07 21.50
C LEU A 320 -22.44 35.31 22.93
N GLU A 321 -23.30 35.55 23.91
CA GLU A 321 -22.90 35.70 25.33
C GLU A 321 -22.30 34.41 25.90
N ASN A 322 -22.86 33.24 25.56
CA ASN A 322 -22.30 31.96 25.99
C ASN A 322 -20.93 31.68 25.36
N LEU A 323 -20.70 32.10 24.11
CA LEU A 323 -19.39 31.98 23.45
C LEU A 323 -18.34 32.95 24.03
N ILE A 324 -18.76 34.09 24.60
CA ILE A 324 -17.85 35.09 25.18
C ILE A 324 -17.54 34.78 26.66
N SER A 325 -18.38 33.99 27.33
CA SER A 325 -18.21 33.63 28.75
C SER A 325 -17.47 32.31 29.00
N ASP A 326 -17.25 31.50 27.95
CA ASP A 326 -16.46 30.25 28.00
C ASP A 326 -14.96 30.46 27.67
N ASP A 327 -14.50 31.69 27.41
CA ASP A 327 -13.09 32.12 27.25
C ASP A 327 -12.55 32.89 28.49
#